data_AF-A0A815EUD4-F1
#
_entry.id   AF-A0A815EUD4-F1
#
_cell.length_a   1.000
_cell.length_b   1.000
_cell.length_c   1.000
_cell.angle_alpha   90.00
_cell.angle_beta   90.00
_cell.angle_gamma   90.00
#
_symmetry.space_group_name_H-M   'P 1'
#
loop_
_entity.id
_entity.type
_entity.pdbx_description
1 polymer ?
#
loop_
_entity_poly.entity_id
_entity_poly.type
_entity_poly.pdbx_seq_one_letter_code
_entity_poly.pdbx_strand_id
1 'polypeptide(L)'
;MSGVIVLEDLPNELFIEFFTYLTSFDIILAFGKLNHRFQSLIMQYCKKFDFKFINKSQCDSIFRVQNTNQWTSLRLSDDDRKPFWIDHLIENYISKKNFSQLQFLSVGSLKDNVRQLFFSMLSSLPNLVSLSVDSVCGKDILPFDLPKLQKLVFGSCLHIDWIQNFSQLETIEYTIDHSCESKDKLNWPRTTKHLKFVLMVATAHSLILDSLVPLSQLTKL
;
A
#
# COMPACT_ATOMS: atom_id res chain seq x y z
N MET A 1 -41.59 2.46 -32.81
CA MET A 1 -40.20 1.96 -32.76
C MET A 1 -39.59 2.47 -31.47
N SER A 2 -39.49 1.61 -30.45
CA SER A 2 -38.90 2.00 -29.18
C SER A 2 -37.39 1.95 -29.35
N GLY A 3 -36.76 3.12 -29.54
CA GLY A 3 -35.32 3.27 -29.56
C GLY A 3 -34.76 3.14 -28.14
N VAL A 4 -34.80 1.93 -27.58
CA VAL A 4 -34.05 1.62 -26.37
C VAL A 4 -32.63 1.35 -26.82
N ILE A 5 -31.73 2.32 -26.61
CA ILE A 5 -30.30 2.05 -26.69
C ILE A 5 -29.99 1.04 -25.58
N VAL A 6 -29.57 -0.16 -25.95
CA VAL A 6 -29.06 -1.10 -24.95
C VAL A 6 -27.74 -0.53 -24.45
N LEU A 7 -27.54 -0.48 -23.13
CA LEU A 7 -26.31 0.02 -22.52
C LEU A 7 -25.07 -0.62 -23.17
N GLU A 8 -25.16 -1.90 -23.52
CA GLU A 8 -24.11 -2.66 -24.20
C GLU A 8 -23.77 -2.17 -25.61
N ASP A 9 -24.62 -1.38 -26.27
CA ASP A 9 -24.37 -0.82 -27.60
C ASP A 9 -23.55 0.48 -27.54
N LEU A 10 -23.40 1.08 -26.34
CA LEU A 10 -22.60 2.29 -26.19
C LEU A 10 -21.12 2.01 -26.48
N PRO A 11 -20.40 2.98 -27.08
CA PRO A 11 -18.99 2.84 -27.41
C PRO A 11 -18.11 2.80 -26.14
N ASN A 12 -16.93 2.18 -26.26
CA ASN A 12 -16.02 1.96 -25.13
C ASN A 12 -15.56 3.28 -24.50
N GLU A 13 -15.39 4.32 -25.30
CA GLU A 13 -14.94 5.65 -24.91
C GLU A 13 -15.85 6.27 -23.83
N LEU A 14 -17.17 6.06 -23.93
CA LEU A 14 -18.11 6.54 -22.90
C LEU A 14 -17.95 5.77 -21.59
N PHE A 15 -17.73 4.45 -21.65
CA PHE A 15 -17.48 3.66 -20.45
C PHE A 15 -16.16 4.00 -19.80
N ILE A 16 -15.13 4.28 -20.59
CA ILE A 16 -13.82 4.72 -20.10
C ILE A 16 -13.99 6.03 -19.35
N GLU A 17 -14.74 6.99 -19.89
CA GLU A 17 -15.07 8.24 -19.21
C GLU A 17 -15.81 7.96 -17.90
N PHE A 18 -16.84 7.11 -17.89
CA PHE A 18 -17.54 6.72 -16.65
C PHE A 18 -16.62 6.06 -15.62
N PHE A 19 -15.68 5.23 -16.07
CA PHE A 19 -14.74 4.54 -15.19
C PHE A 19 -13.79 5.51 -14.48
N THR A 20 -13.56 6.72 -15.02
CA THR A 20 -12.75 7.73 -14.32
C THR A 20 -13.41 8.24 -13.02
N TYR A 21 -14.73 8.13 -12.89
CA TYR A 21 -15.49 8.58 -11.72
C TYR A 21 -15.79 7.45 -10.73
N LEU A 22 -15.43 6.21 -11.07
CA LEU A 22 -15.77 5.02 -10.29
C LEU A 22 -14.51 4.35 -9.74
N THR A 23 -14.63 3.69 -8.59
CA THR A 23 -13.53 2.84 -8.11
C THR A 23 -13.47 1.57 -8.96
N SER A 24 -12.30 0.92 -9.04
CA SER A 24 -12.17 -0.39 -9.71
C SER A 24 -13.19 -1.41 -9.19
N PHE A 25 -13.54 -1.28 -7.90
CA PHE A 25 -14.53 -2.12 -7.26
C PHE A 25 -15.94 -1.88 -7.80
N ASP A 26 -16.39 -0.62 -7.84
CA ASP A 26 -17.71 -0.25 -8.38
C ASP A 26 -17.85 -0.67 -9.84
N ILE A 27 -16.77 -0.52 -10.61
CA ILE A 27 -16.71 -0.94 -12.01
C ILE A 27 -16.90 -2.46 -12.13
N ILE A 28 -16.19 -3.26 -11.34
CA ILE A 28 -16.31 -4.72 -11.36
C ILE A 28 -17.72 -5.15 -10.95
N LEU A 29 -18.30 -4.53 -9.93
CA LEU A 29 -19.65 -4.88 -9.49
C LEU A 29 -20.72 -4.54 -10.54
N ALA A 30 -20.66 -3.34 -11.11
CA ALA A 30 -21.68 -2.84 -12.02
C ALA A 30 -21.58 -3.48 -13.41
N PHE A 31 -20.36 -3.70 -13.92
CA PHE A 31 -20.12 -4.10 -15.31
C PHE A 31 -19.53 -5.52 -15.45
N GLY A 32 -19.04 -6.12 -14.37
CA GLY A 32 -18.32 -7.40 -14.39
C GLY A 32 -19.18 -8.65 -14.58
N LYS A 33 -20.47 -8.50 -14.91
CA LYS A 33 -21.37 -9.61 -15.31
C LYS A 33 -22.07 -9.38 -16.64
N LEU A 34 -21.71 -8.32 -17.39
CA LEU A 34 -22.34 -8.00 -18.66
C LEU A 34 -21.87 -8.96 -19.76
N ASN A 35 -20.90 -8.57 -20.57
CA ASN A 35 -20.39 -9.38 -21.67
C ASN A 35 -18.85 -9.32 -21.75
N HIS A 36 -18.27 -10.11 -22.65
CA HIS A 36 -16.81 -10.24 -22.79
C HIS A 36 -16.10 -8.90 -23.11
N ARG A 37 -16.79 -7.97 -23.78
CA ARG A 37 -16.26 -6.63 -24.07
C ARG A 37 -16.01 -5.88 -22.77
N PHE A 38 -16.98 -5.88 -21.85
CA PHE A 38 -16.82 -5.27 -20.54
C PHE A 38 -15.76 -5.98 -19.70
N GLN A 39 -15.69 -7.32 -19.73
CA GLN A 39 -14.60 -8.02 -19.04
C GLN A 39 -13.23 -7.56 -19.52
N SER A 40 -13.06 -7.39 -20.83
CA SER A 40 -11.81 -6.92 -21.43
C SER A 40 -11.49 -5.49 -21.00
N LEU A 41 -12.49 -4.59 -21.00
CA LEU A 41 -12.33 -3.22 -20.50
C LEU A 41 -11.96 -3.20 -19.01
N ILE A 42 -12.67 -3.94 -18.18
CA ILE A 42 -12.42 -4.01 -16.74
C ILE A 42 -10.98 -4.45 -16.48
N MET A 43 -10.51 -5.51 -17.15
CA MET A 43 -9.12 -5.98 -17.02
C MET A 43 -8.07 -4.94 -17.45
N GLN A 44 -8.41 -4.05 -18.40
CA GLN A 44 -7.51 -3.00 -18.85
C GLN A 44 -7.46 -1.80 -17.91
N TYR A 45 -8.59 -1.44 -17.28
CA TYR A 45 -8.74 -0.20 -16.50
C TYR A 45 -8.66 -0.42 -14.99
N CYS A 46 -9.17 -1.53 -14.47
CA CYS A 46 -9.19 -1.83 -13.04
C CYS A 46 -7.85 -2.38 -12.55
N LYS A 47 -6.89 -1.49 -12.33
CA LYS A 47 -5.53 -1.84 -11.85
C LYS A 47 -5.22 -1.37 -10.43
N LYS A 48 -6.15 -0.64 -9.80
CA LYS A 48 -5.96 -0.02 -8.48
C LYS A 48 -7.06 -0.49 -7.54
N PHE A 49 -6.70 -1.11 -6.44
CA PHE A 49 -7.67 -1.69 -5.50
C PHE A 49 -7.49 -1.12 -4.09
N ASP A 50 -8.60 -0.69 -3.50
CA ASP A 50 -8.69 -0.28 -2.10
C ASP A 50 -9.67 -1.21 -1.39
N PHE A 51 -9.15 -2.02 -0.46
CA PHE A 51 -9.93 -3.02 0.27
C PHE A 51 -10.50 -2.49 1.59
N LYS A 52 -10.35 -1.20 1.90
CA LYS A 52 -10.81 -0.61 3.17
C LYS A 52 -12.29 -0.89 3.46
N PHE A 53 -13.17 -0.70 2.49
CA PHE A 53 -14.62 -0.80 2.69
C PHE A 53 -15.24 -2.07 2.10
N ILE A 54 -14.41 -2.99 1.62
CA ILE A 54 -14.84 -4.21 0.92
C ILE A 54 -15.19 -5.30 1.94
N ASN A 55 -16.20 -6.12 1.68
CA ASN A 55 -16.55 -7.30 2.49
C ASN A 55 -15.99 -8.60 1.88
N LYS A 56 -16.15 -9.72 2.59
CA LYS A 56 -15.59 -11.00 2.15
C LYS A 56 -16.13 -11.47 0.79
N SER A 57 -17.44 -11.43 0.55
CA SER A 57 -18.02 -11.92 -0.71
C SER A 57 -17.60 -11.06 -1.91
N GLN A 58 -17.45 -9.76 -1.68
CA GLN A 58 -16.93 -8.81 -2.65
C GLN A 58 -15.45 -9.11 -2.96
N CYS A 59 -14.63 -9.35 -1.93
CA CYS A 59 -13.23 -9.75 -2.07
C CYS A 59 -13.10 -11.06 -2.87
N ASP A 60 -13.87 -12.09 -2.52
CA ASP A 60 -13.92 -13.36 -3.25
C ASP A 60 -14.24 -13.17 -4.73
N SER A 61 -15.19 -12.27 -5.03
CA SER A 61 -15.59 -11.95 -6.40
C SER A 61 -14.44 -11.30 -7.19
N ILE A 62 -13.70 -10.38 -6.57
CA ILE A 62 -12.55 -9.71 -7.18
C ILE A 62 -11.45 -10.73 -7.48
N PHE A 63 -11.01 -11.50 -6.48
CA PHE A 63 -9.90 -12.45 -6.66
C PHE A 63 -10.23 -13.63 -7.58
N ARG A 64 -11.52 -13.88 -7.85
CA ARG A 64 -11.97 -14.88 -8.82
C ARG A 64 -11.88 -14.39 -10.27
N VAL A 65 -12.10 -13.09 -10.51
CA VAL A 65 -12.22 -12.54 -11.87
C VAL A 65 -10.95 -11.81 -12.31
N GLN A 66 -10.23 -11.19 -11.36
CA GLN A 66 -9.11 -10.31 -11.67
C GLN A 66 -7.77 -11.06 -11.67
N ASN A 67 -6.90 -10.66 -12.60
CA ASN A 67 -5.50 -11.09 -12.62
C ASN A 67 -4.66 -10.15 -11.74
N THR A 68 -4.28 -10.61 -10.55
CA THR A 68 -3.46 -9.84 -9.59
C THR A 68 -2.11 -9.40 -10.14
N ASN A 69 -1.60 -10.08 -11.18
CA ASN A 69 -0.34 -9.71 -11.83
C ASN A 69 -0.41 -8.36 -12.58
N GLN A 70 -1.60 -7.84 -12.86
CA GLN A 70 -1.78 -6.56 -13.55
C GLN A 70 -2.07 -5.40 -12.59
N TRP A 71 -2.17 -5.69 -11.29
CA TRP A 71 -2.46 -4.67 -10.30
C TRP A 71 -1.23 -3.80 -10.10
N THR A 72 -1.45 -2.50 -10.08
CA THR A 72 -0.41 -1.49 -9.91
C THR A 72 -0.45 -0.84 -8.54
N SER A 73 -1.64 -0.78 -7.92
CA SER A 73 -1.84 -0.21 -6.58
C SER A 73 -2.77 -1.07 -5.75
N LEU A 74 -2.37 -1.31 -4.50
CA LEU A 74 -3.15 -2.04 -3.52
C LEU A 74 -3.13 -1.30 -2.18
N ARG A 75 -4.31 -1.07 -1.62
CA ARG A 75 -4.49 -0.56 -0.26
C ARG A 75 -5.26 -1.55 0.58
N LEU A 76 -4.68 -1.92 1.71
CA LEU A 76 -5.25 -2.82 2.72
C LEU A 76 -5.40 -2.01 4.01
N SER A 77 -6.63 -1.81 4.46
CA SER A 77 -6.92 -1.04 5.67
C SER A 77 -8.11 -1.68 6.36
N ASP A 78 -8.11 -1.70 7.69
CA ASP A 78 -9.25 -2.11 8.47
C ASP A 78 -10.29 -0.98 8.43
N ASP A 79 -11.55 -1.36 8.30
CA ASP A 79 -12.67 -0.49 8.65
C ASP A 79 -12.84 -0.59 10.18
N ASP A 80 -13.18 0.51 10.87
CA ASP A 80 -13.50 0.49 12.30
C ASP A 80 -14.59 -0.54 12.64
N ARG A 81 -15.42 -0.88 11.65
CA ARG A 81 -16.48 -1.89 11.74
C ARG A 81 -15.99 -3.33 11.57
N LYS A 82 -14.79 -3.54 11.04
CA LYS A 82 -14.20 -4.85 10.71
C LYS A 82 -12.72 -4.89 11.13
N PRO A 83 -12.43 -4.91 12.44
CA PRO A 83 -11.07 -5.08 12.90
C PRO A 83 -10.51 -6.41 12.40
N PHE A 84 -9.21 -6.42 12.06
CA PHE A 84 -8.46 -7.62 11.64
C PHE A 84 -8.83 -8.15 10.25
N TRP A 85 -9.51 -7.33 9.45
CA TRP A 85 -9.81 -7.68 8.07
C TRP A 85 -8.53 -7.75 7.21
N ILE A 86 -7.57 -6.85 7.43
CA ILE A 86 -6.26 -6.87 6.76
C ILE A 86 -5.54 -8.19 7.03
N ASP A 87 -5.51 -8.65 8.29
CA ASP A 87 -4.85 -9.89 8.68
C ASP A 87 -5.40 -11.08 7.87
N HIS A 88 -6.74 -11.19 7.82
CA HIS A 88 -7.41 -12.20 7.02
C HIS A 88 -7.11 -12.07 5.52
N LEU A 89 -7.06 -10.85 4.98
CA LEU A 89 -6.72 -10.62 3.57
C LEU A 89 -5.32 -11.13 3.24
N ILE A 90 -4.33 -10.82 4.08
CA ILE A 90 -2.94 -11.21 3.88
C ILE A 90 -2.80 -12.72 3.92
N GLU A 91 -3.36 -13.37 4.94
CA GLU A 91 -3.27 -14.83 5.12
C GLU A 91 -3.99 -15.61 4.00
N ASN A 92 -5.14 -15.12 3.54
CA ASN A 92 -6.01 -15.91 2.66
C ASN A 92 -5.89 -15.58 1.18
N TYR A 93 -5.52 -14.35 0.83
CA TYR A 93 -5.49 -13.90 -0.56
C TYR A 93 -4.11 -13.41 -0.96
N ILE A 94 -3.55 -12.43 -0.24
CA ILE A 94 -2.38 -11.71 -0.73
C ILE A 94 -1.13 -12.63 -0.71
N SER A 95 -0.89 -13.38 0.37
CA SER A 95 0.28 -14.28 0.46
C SER A 95 0.28 -15.43 -0.54
N LYS A 96 -0.87 -15.72 -1.16
CA LYS A 96 -1.05 -16.84 -2.10
C LYS A 96 -1.08 -16.38 -3.56
N LYS A 97 -0.84 -15.09 -3.84
CA LYS A 97 -0.98 -14.49 -5.17
C LYS A 97 0.31 -13.81 -5.57
N ASN A 98 0.49 -13.70 -6.89
CA ASN A 98 1.58 -12.94 -7.47
C ASN A 98 1.08 -11.55 -7.86
N PHE A 99 1.88 -10.53 -7.53
CA PHE A 99 1.61 -9.12 -7.75
C PHE A 99 2.76 -8.49 -8.53
N SER A 100 3.14 -9.12 -9.64
CA SER A 100 4.36 -8.79 -10.37
C SER A 100 4.42 -7.36 -10.91
N GLN A 101 3.29 -6.70 -11.17
CA GLN A 101 3.24 -5.29 -11.61
C GLN A 101 2.95 -4.29 -10.48
N LEU A 102 2.88 -4.74 -9.22
CA LEU A 102 2.51 -3.87 -8.12
C LEU A 102 3.61 -2.86 -7.84
N GLN A 103 3.23 -1.58 -7.86
CA GLN A 103 4.11 -0.44 -7.65
C GLN A 103 3.80 0.30 -6.35
N PHE A 104 2.55 0.28 -5.92
CA PHE A 104 2.08 0.98 -4.73
C PHE A 104 1.39 0.00 -3.79
N LEU A 105 1.90 -0.10 -2.56
CA LEU A 105 1.31 -0.91 -1.51
C LEU A 105 1.13 -0.05 -0.26
N SER A 106 -0.09 0.03 0.24
CA SER A 106 -0.42 0.66 1.51
C SER A 106 -1.11 -0.35 2.40
N VAL A 107 -0.61 -0.51 3.62
CA VAL A 107 -1.14 -1.46 4.60
C VAL A 107 -1.33 -0.72 5.92
N GLY A 108 -2.51 -0.89 6.51
CA GLY A 108 -2.81 -0.38 7.84
C GLY A 108 -2.07 -1.12 8.96
N SER A 109 -2.57 -0.99 10.18
CA SER A 109 -2.00 -1.67 11.34
C SER A 109 -2.06 -3.19 11.19
N LEU A 110 -0.91 -3.85 11.36
CA LEU A 110 -0.78 -5.31 11.31
C LEU A 110 -0.59 -5.90 12.70
N LYS A 111 -1.25 -7.03 12.98
CA LYS A 111 -0.94 -7.83 14.17
C LYS A 111 0.39 -8.56 14.04
N ASP A 112 1.01 -8.81 15.20
CA ASP A 112 2.30 -9.47 15.31
C ASP A 112 2.36 -10.82 14.56
N ASN A 113 1.29 -11.62 14.62
CA ASN A 113 1.25 -12.95 13.99
C ASN A 113 1.26 -12.91 12.45
N VAL A 114 0.82 -11.80 11.83
CA VAL A 114 0.76 -11.67 10.36
C VAL A 114 1.96 -10.89 9.81
N ARG A 115 2.68 -10.13 10.64
CA ARG A 115 3.83 -9.32 10.21
C ARG A 115 4.90 -10.12 9.49
N GLN A 116 5.30 -11.27 10.02
CA GLN A 116 6.34 -12.10 9.38
C GLN A 116 5.90 -12.58 8.00
N LEU A 117 4.63 -12.99 7.86
CA LEU A 117 4.05 -13.37 6.58
C LEU A 117 4.00 -12.18 5.61
N PHE A 118 3.64 -11.00 6.10
CA PHE A 118 3.64 -9.78 5.29
C PHE A 118 5.04 -9.42 4.79
N PHE A 119 6.05 -9.40 5.66
CA PHE A 119 7.42 -9.03 5.28
C PHE A 119 8.06 -10.05 4.35
N SER A 120 7.83 -11.35 4.55
CA SER A 120 8.31 -12.38 3.61
C SER A 120 7.71 -12.22 2.21
N MET A 121 6.46 -11.78 2.11
CA MET A 121 5.81 -11.50 0.84
C MET A 121 6.38 -10.27 0.14
N LEU A 122 6.88 -9.24 0.86
CA LEU A 122 7.45 -8.05 0.23
C LEU A 122 8.60 -8.39 -0.72
N SER A 123 9.41 -9.41 -0.39
CA SER A 123 10.49 -9.89 -1.25
C SER A 123 10.01 -10.41 -2.62
N SER A 124 8.71 -10.69 -2.77
CA SER A 124 8.09 -11.09 -4.05
C SER A 124 7.54 -9.92 -4.88
N LEU A 125 7.78 -8.66 -4.46
CA LEU A 125 7.27 -7.44 -5.10
C LEU A 125 8.41 -6.63 -5.77
N PRO A 126 9.02 -7.13 -6.86
CA PRO A 126 10.24 -6.54 -7.43
C PRO A 126 10.02 -5.15 -8.05
N ASN A 127 8.76 -4.77 -8.29
CA ASN A 127 8.39 -3.51 -8.92
C ASN A 127 7.85 -2.46 -7.94
N LEU A 128 7.90 -2.73 -6.63
CA LEU A 128 7.36 -1.83 -5.64
C LEU A 128 8.17 -0.53 -5.58
N VAL A 129 7.50 0.59 -5.84
CA VAL A 129 8.07 1.95 -5.84
C VAL A 129 7.70 2.69 -4.55
N SER A 130 6.50 2.43 -4.02
CA SER A 130 6.00 3.04 -2.80
C SER A 130 5.44 1.99 -1.85
N LEU A 131 5.92 2.02 -0.61
CA LEU A 131 5.40 1.21 0.49
C LEU A 131 4.93 2.13 1.62
N SER A 132 3.71 1.90 2.11
CA SER A 132 3.15 2.56 3.29
C SER A 132 2.72 1.52 4.31
N VAL A 133 3.20 1.60 5.55
CA VAL A 133 2.77 0.70 6.64
C VAL A 133 2.49 1.50 7.91
N ASP A 134 1.24 1.55 8.36
CA ASP A 134 0.81 2.52 9.39
C ASP A 134 1.46 2.31 10.77
N SER A 135 1.64 1.06 11.22
CA SER A 135 2.31 0.77 12.49
C SER A 135 2.99 -0.59 12.46
N VAL A 136 4.31 -0.58 12.60
CA VAL A 136 5.14 -1.79 12.73
C VAL A 136 6.21 -1.54 13.78
N CYS A 137 6.43 -2.49 14.71
CA CYS A 137 7.62 -2.47 15.55
C CYS A 137 8.85 -2.93 14.75
N GLY A 138 9.87 -2.08 14.62
CA GLY A 138 11.06 -2.37 13.83
C GLY A 138 11.93 -3.53 14.33
N LYS A 139 11.74 -3.96 15.59
CA LYS A 139 12.51 -5.07 16.22
C LYS A 139 12.37 -6.41 15.49
N ASP A 140 11.24 -6.62 14.81
CA ASP A 140 10.89 -7.91 14.21
C ASP A 140 10.88 -7.88 12.67
N ILE A 141 11.40 -6.81 12.06
CA ILE A 141 11.43 -6.68 10.61
C ILE A 141 12.58 -7.52 10.06
N LEU A 142 12.23 -8.60 9.36
CA LEU A 142 13.18 -9.38 8.58
C LEU A 142 13.77 -8.51 7.45
N PRO A 143 15.06 -8.67 7.10
CA PRO A 143 15.62 -8.01 5.94
C PRO A 143 14.88 -8.44 4.67
N PHE A 144 14.46 -7.47 3.86
CA PHE A 144 13.88 -7.70 2.54
C PHE A 144 14.48 -6.71 1.55
N ASP A 145 14.54 -7.11 0.27
CA ASP A 145 15.03 -6.27 -0.82
C ASP A 145 13.86 -5.76 -1.66
N LEU A 146 13.86 -4.46 -1.92
CA LEU A 146 12.91 -3.77 -2.79
C LEU A 146 13.69 -2.80 -3.68
N PRO A 147 14.31 -3.29 -4.76
CA PRO A 147 15.34 -2.56 -5.50
C PRO A 147 14.85 -1.28 -6.17
N LYS A 148 13.53 -1.12 -6.32
CA LYS A 148 12.88 0.05 -6.95
C LYS A 148 12.17 0.97 -5.94
N LEU A 149 12.28 0.69 -4.65
CA LEU A 149 11.57 1.46 -3.61
C LEU A 149 12.12 2.88 -3.51
N GLN A 150 11.32 3.87 -3.91
CA GLN A 150 11.68 5.28 -3.84
C GLN A 150 10.99 5.99 -2.68
N LYS A 151 9.80 5.52 -2.27
CA LYS A 151 9.01 6.10 -1.20
C LYS A 151 8.70 5.08 -0.12
N LEU A 152 9.03 5.41 1.13
CA LEU A 152 8.67 4.65 2.31
C LEU A 152 7.89 5.54 3.28
N VAL A 153 6.66 5.13 3.60
CA VAL A 153 5.85 5.73 4.66
C VAL A 153 5.70 4.68 5.74
N PHE A 154 6.06 4.99 6.97
CA PHE A 154 5.93 4.02 8.04
C PHE A 154 5.67 4.69 9.39
N GLY A 155 4.83 4.06 10.21
CA GLY A 155 4.77 4.34 11.64
C GLY A 155 5.51 3.26 12.40
N SER A 156 6.41 3.65 13.31
CA SER A 156 7.18 2.68 14.07
C SER A 156 7.72 3.28 15.37
N CYS A 157 8.21 2.38 16.22
CA CYS A 157 9.17 2.69 17.26
C CYS A 157 10.53 3.13 16.68
N LEU A 158 11.43 3.63 17.52
CA LEU A 158 12.74 4.20 17.13
C LEU A 158 13.77 3.18 16.57
N HIS A 159 13.37 1.95 16.26
CA HIS A 159 14.25 0.92 15.68
C HIS A 159 14.15 0.92 14.15
N ILE A 160 14.96 1.73 13.47
CA ILE A 160 14.85 1.94 12.02
C ILE A 160 16.12 1.61 11.23
N ASP A 161 17.09 0.94 11.84
CA ASP A 161 18.39 0.67 11.20
C ASP A 161 18.27 -0.09 9.86
N TRP A 162 17.23 -0.92 9.73
CA TRP A 162 16.92 -1.65 8.51
C TRP A 162 16.66 -0.74 7.30
N ILE A 163 16.26 0.52 7.50
CA ILE A 163 16.00 1.47 6.40
C ILE A 163 17.28 1.84 5.66
N GLN A 164 18.44 1.79 6.34
CA GLN A 164 19.73 2.06 5.71
C GLN A 164 20.06 1.08 4.57
N ASN A 165 19.40 -0.08 4.54
CA ASN A 165 19.58 -1.08 3.48
C ASN A 165 18.99 -0.63 2.14
N PHE A 166 18.13 0.39 2.10
CA PHE A 166 17.57 0.91 0.86
C PHE A 166 18.34 2.14 0.37
N SER A 167 19.39 1.88 -0.39
CA SER A 167 20.22 2.91 -1.03
C SER A 167 19.48 3.76 -2.08
N GLN A 168 18.30 3.34 -2.51
CA GLN A 168 17.48 3.94 -3.55
C GLN A 168 16.35 4.83 -3.01
N LEU A 169 16.15 4.87 -1.69
CA LEU A 169 15.08 5.67 -1.09
C LEU A 169 15.32 7.17 -1.31
N GLU A 170 14.29 7.84 -1.81
CA GLU A 170 14.30 9.29 -2.05
C GLU A 170 13.38 10.02 -1.06
N THR A 171 12.25 9.40 -0.69
CA THR A 171 11.24 9.97 0.19
C THR A 171 10.96 9.06 1.37
N ILE A 172 11.06 9.61 2.57
CA ILE A 172 10.73 8.92 3.81
C ILE A 172 9.72 9.77 4.59
N GLU A 173 8.57 9.20 4.89
CA GLU A 173 7.62 9.78 5.86
C GLU A 173 7.57 8.86 7.08
N TYR A 174 8.00 9.36 8.23
CA TYR A 174 8.11 8.59 9.46
C TYR A 174 7.19 9.16 10.54
N THR A 175 6.31 8.32 11.06
CA THR A 175 5.45 8.64 12.20
C THR A 175 5.96 7.91 13.44
N ILE A 176 6.23 8.67 14.51
CA ILE A 176 6.68 8.08 15.78
C ILE A 176 5.46 7.79 16.65
N ASP A 177 5.26 6.52 16.98
CA ASP A 177 4.19 6.03 17.85
C ASP A 177 4.69 5.83 19.30
N HIS A 178 3.77 5.93 20.26
CA HIS A 178 3.96 5.99 21.72
C HIS A 178 4.64 4.77 22.37
N SER A 179 4.99 3.74 21.61
CA SER A 179 5.13 2.38 22.15
C SER A 179 6.56 1.94 22.48
N CYS A 180 7.60 2.77 22.29
CA CYS A 180 8.97 2.34 22.58
C CYS A 180 9.89 3.43 23.13
N GLU A 181 10.38 3.18 24.33
CA GLU A 181 11.56 3.81 24.89
C GLU A 181 12.82 3.25 24.20
N SER A 182 13.28 3.91 23.15
CA SER A 182 14.61 3.67 22.59
C SER A 182 15.38 4.98 22.56
N LYS A 183 16.68 4.89 22.81
CA LYS A 183 17.62 6.02 22.78
C LYS A 183 18.50 5.98 21.53
N ASP A 184 18.09 5.20 20.55
CA ASP A 184 18.94 4.93 19.39
C ASP A 184 18.95 6.14 18.46
N LYS A 185 20.15 6.48 17.99
CA LYS A 185 20.32 7.53 16.99
C LYS A 185 19.73 7.04 15.67
N LEU A 186 18.83 7.84 15.11
CA LEU A 186 18.25 7.55 13.80
C LEU A 186 19.29 7.86 12.72
N ASN A 187 19.59 6.85 11.90
CA ASN A 187 20.51 6.95 10.78
C ASN A 187 19.74 6.78 9.48
N TRP A 188 19.99 7.65 8.50
CA TRP A 188 19.19 7.75 7.29
C TRP A 188 20.00 7.37 6.04
N PRO A 189 19.37 6.79 5.00
CA PRO A 189 20.03 6.57 3.72
C PRO A 189 20.57 7.88 3.15
N ARG A 190 21.81 7.86 2.64
CA ARG A 190 22.48 9.06 2.09
C ARG A 190 21.77 9.68 0.89
N THR A 191 20.92 8.92 0.21
CA THR A 191 20.15 9.33 -0.96
C THR A 191 18.82 10.00 -0.61
N THR A 192 18.45 10.06 0.67
CA THR A 192 17.18 10.64 1.11
C THR A 192 17.13 12.12 0.74
N LYS A 193 16.20 12.49 -0.15
CA LYS A 193 15.97 13.87 -0.61
C LYS A 193 14.88 14.55 0.21
N HIS A 194 13.85 13.78 0.57
CA HIS A 194 12.69 14.24 1.30
C HIS A 194 12.49 13.40 2.54
N LEU A 195 12.49 14.06 3.69
CA LEU A 195 12.26 13.42 4.98
C LEU A 195 11.20 14.23 5.72
N LYS A 196 10.11 13.57 6.09
CA LYS A 196 9.01 14.15 6.85
C LYS A 196 8.83 13.35 8.14
N PHE A 197 8.76 14.07 9.25
CA PHE A 197 8.43 13.48 10.54
C PHE A 197 7.03 13.91 10.97
N VAL A 198 6.27 12.95 11.46
CA VAL A 198 5.02 13.21 12.17
C VAL A 198 5.22 12.78 13.61
N LEU A 199 5.27 13.76 14.50
CA LEU A 199 5.43 13.57 15.94
C LEU A 199 4.05 13.48 16.60
N MET A 200 3.71 12.31 17.11
CA MET A 200 2.51 12.16 17.94
C MET A 200 2.77 12.51 19.43
N VAL A 201 4.04 12.67 19.85
CA VAL A 201 4.42 12.92 21.26
C VAL A 201 5.53 13.96 21.38
N ALA A 202 5.42 14.85 22.37
CA ALA A 202 6.40 15.90 22.65
C ALA A 202 7.77 15.38 23.16
N THR A 203 7.82 14.17 23.74
CA THR A 203 9.02 13.63 24.39
C THR A 203 10.09 13.09 23.42
N ALA A 204 9.74 12.82 22.17
CA ALA A 204 10.67 12.32 21.15
C ALA A 204 11.46 13.44 20.44
N HIS A 205 11.21 14.71 20.78
CA HIS A 205 11.71 15.85 20.02
C HIS A 205 13.24 16.00 20.07
N SER A 206 13.89 15.75 21.21
CA SER A 206 15.35 15.86 21.36
C SER A 206 16.10 14.81 20.54
N LEU A 207 15.65 13.55 20.58
CA LEU A 207 16.26 12.44 19.81
C LEU A 207 16.20 12.68 18.30
N ILE A 208 15.09 13.22 17.81
CA ILE A 208 14.94 13.55 16.39
C ILE A 208 15.87 14.70 16.01
N LEU A 209 15.90 15.77 16.81
CA LEU A 209 16.78 16.91 16.55
C LEU A 209 18.25 16.47 16.46
N ASP A 210 18.69 15.58 17.35
CA ASP A 210 20.04 15.02 17.32
C ASP A 210 20.30 14.17 16.07
N SER A 211 19.29 13.45 15.57
CA SER A 211 19.39 12.65 14.33
C SER A 211 19.36 13.45 13.04
N LEU A 212 18.91 14.72 13.10
CA LEU A 212 18.85 15.63 11.95
C LEU A 212 20.16 16.39 11.74
N VAL A 213 21.03 16.48 12.76
CA VAL A 213 22.34 17.16 12.68
C VAL A 213 23.20 16.68 11.49
N PRO A 214 23.27 15.37 11.15
CA PRO A 214 24.02 14.89 9.99
C PRO A 214 23.36 15.20 8.64
N LEU A 215 22.07 15.56 8.63
CA LEU A 215 21.28 15.82 7.42
C LEU A 215 21.27 17.31 7.06
N SER A 216 22.42 17.97 7.11
CA SER A 216 22.58 19.42 6.89
C SER A 216 22.07 19.93 5.53
N GLN A 217 21.73 19.03 4.60
CA GLN A 217 21.15 19.33 3.30
C GLN A 217 19.61 19.46 3.31
N LEU A 218 18.93 19.05 4.39
CA LEU A 218 17.48 19.13 4.48
C LEU A 218 17.02 20.50 4.97
N THR A 219 16.28 21.20 4.12
CA THR A 219 15.62 22.47 4.48
C THR A 219 14.44 22.18 5.38
N LYS A 220 14.41 22.79 6.58
CA LYS A 220 13.21 22.78 7.44
C LYS A 220 12.13 23.63 6.75
N LEU A 221 10.98 23.04 6.47
CA LEU A 221 9.76 23.72 6.01
C LEU A 221 8.82 23.96 7.18
#